data_AF-A0AAE3K796-F1
#
_entry.id   AF-A0AAE3K796-F1
#
_cell.length_a   1.000
_cell.length_b   1.000
_cell.length_c   1.000
_cell.angle_alpha   90.00
_cell.angle_beta   90.00
_cell.angle_gamma   90.00
#
_symmetry.space_group_name_H-M   'P 1'
#
loop_
_entity.id
_entity.type
_entity.pdbx_description
1 polymer ?
#
loop_
_entity_poly.entity_id
_entity_poly.type
_entity_poly.pdbx_seq_one_letter_code
_entity_poly.pdbx_strand_id
1 'polypeptide(L)'
;MASDDSRGGKTMIELPSDVYDWLDEEHHGNVDAVARRLLDAHRQLATEGEPIAPSGDSDDSRPVSEAELDERLDTLEATIDELIEDVRKRVIQLKRETDTKASREHDHEELRERLDRVEGRVADAEGQAESAAERATDAESSVAAGFENYEEILTYLTEETDLLADRADILARAVIDLRSEVETVAAERARREAVNELKRAANQQGVRTADCDACSASVDIALLTEPHCPQCTERFVDVSAGARFFKPNVLETGDPPALTGTDEQDDLGAELDAAFEDEETTEAPEWEPPGEPDA
;
A
#
# COMPACT_ATOMS: atom_id res chain seq x y z
N MET A 1 118.32 -47.62 34.38
CA MET A 1 119.19 -46.42 34.31
C MET A 1 119.14 -45.94 32.87
N ALA A 2 118.74 -44.73 32.51
CA ALA A 2 118.44 -43.52 33.25
C ALA A 2 117.23 -42.82 32.59
N SER A 3 116.41 -42.15 33.42
CA SER A 3 115.38 -41.21 33.00
C SER A 3 116.02 -39.92 32.52
N ASP A 4 115.39 -39.22 31.56
CA ASP A 4 115.56 -37.78 31.43
C ASP A 4 114.20 -37.12 31.18
N ASP A 5 113.91 -36.13 32.01
CA ASP A 5 112.63 -35.48 32.28
C ASP A 5 112.83 -34.00 31.97
N SER A 6 112.58 -33.59 30.72
CA SER A 6 112.68 -32.17 30.33
C SER A 6 111.32 -31.48 30.39
N ARG A 7 111.09 -30.84 31.54
CA ARG A 7 110.03 -29.86 31.79
C ARG A 7 110.25 -28.60 30.93
N GLY A 8 109.30 -28.26 30.06
CA GLY A 8 109.23 -26.96 29.39
C GLY A 8 108.73 -25.86 30.34
N GLY A 9 109.60 -24.92 30.70
CA GLY A 9 109.24 -23.73 31.51
C GLY A 9 108.44 -22.71 30.69
N LYS A 10 107.37 -22.16 31.28
CA LYS A 10 106.60 -21.04 30.72
C LYS A 10 107.28 -19.72 31.07
N THR A 11 107.87 -19.05 30.09
CA THR A 11 108.36 -17.67 30.27
C THR A 11 107.19 -16.71 30.09
N MET A 12 106.85 -15.96 31.14
CA MET A 12 105.83 -14.92 31.10
C MET A 12 106.51 -13.61 30.67
N ILE A 13 106.06 -13.01 29.56
CA ILE A 13 106.56 -11.73 29.06
C ILE A 13 105.46 -10.70 29.33
N GLU A 14 105.77 -9.66 30.08
CA GLU A 14 104.87 -8.51 30.25
C GLU A 14 105.12 -7.51 29.12
N LEU A 15 104.04 -7.07 28.45
CA LEU A 15 104.13 -6.06 27.40
C LEU A 15 104.28 -4.66 28.02
N PRO A 16 105.08 -3.75 27.42
CA PRO A 16 105.06 -2.34 27.78
C PRO A 16 103.64 -1.76 27.68
N SER A 17 103.24 -0.90 28.63
CA SER A 17 101.88 -0.35 28.72
C SER A 17 101.39 0.28 27.42
N ASP A 18 102.25 1.02 26.74
CA ASP A 18 101.89 1.73 25.50
C ASP A 18 101.50 0.77 24.37
N VAL A 19 102.04 -0.45 24.37
CA VAL A 19 101.69 -1.50 23.40
C VAL A 19 100.42 -2.23 23.83
N TYR A 20 100.21 -2.40 25.13
CA TYR A 20 99.00 -3.00 25.67
C TYR A 20 97.77 -2.12 25.38
N ASP A 21 97.88 -0.82 25.63
CA ASP A 21 96.80 0.15 25.44
C ASP A 21 96.42 0.27 23.95
N TRP A 22 97.41 0.31 23.05
CA TRP A 22 97.15 0.30 21.61
C TRP A 22 96.43 -0.97 21.14
N LEU A 23 96.83 -2.13 21.65
CA LEU A 23 96.16 -3.40 21.33
C LEU A 23 94.76 -3.50 21.95
N ASP A 24 94.54 -2.90 23.12
CA ASP A 24 93.22 -2.88 23.76
C ASP A 24 92.24 -1.96 23.04
N GLU A 25 92.74 -0.83 22.54
CA GLU A 25 91.94 0.16 21.81
C GLU A 25 91.48 -0.37 20.45
N GLU A 26 92.36 -1.04 19.69
CA GLU A 26 92.04 -1.56 18.35
C GLU A 26 91.28 -2.90 18.39
N HIS A 27 91.46 -3.69 19.46
CA HIS A 27 90.96 -5.07 19.53
C HIS A 27 90.14 -5.40 20.79
N HIS A 28 89.68 -4.36 21.49
CA HIS A 28 88.63 -4.38 22.51
C HIS A 28 88.73 -5.54 23.51
N GLY A 29 89.79 -5.57 24.33
CA GLY A 29 89.90 -6.50 25.46
C GLY A 29 90.50 -7.87 25.16
N ASN A 30 90.91 -8.16 23.91
CA ASN A 30 91.53 -9.44 23.55
C ASN A 30 93.05 -9.34 23.32
N VAL A 31 93.71 -8.49 24.12
CA VAL A 31 95.12 -8.14 23.99
C VAL A 31 96.04 -9.36 24.06
N ASP A 32 95.80 -10.27 25.02
CA ASP A 32 96.62 -11.48 25.19
C ASP A 32 96.57 -12.41 23.97
N ALA A 33 95.41 -12.55 23.32
CA ALA A 33 95.29 -13.41 22.15
C ALA A 33 95.97 -12.79 20.92
N VAL A 34 95.83 -11.47 20.74
CA VAL A 34 96.46 -10.75 19.64
C VAL A 34 97.98 -10.70 19.83
N ALA A 35 98.47 -10.45 21.04
CA ALA A 35 99.90 -10.45 21.36
C ALA A 35 100.53 -11.83 21.12
N ARG A 36 99.86 -12.92 21.52
CA ARG A 36 100.33 -14.29 21.21
C ARG A 36 100.39 -14.54 19.72
N ARG A 37 99.37 -14.12 18.96
CA ARG A 37 99.33 -14.29 17.50
C ARG A 37 100.42 -13.49 16.79
N LEU A 38 100.70 -12.27 17.25
CA LEU A 38 101.81 -11.45 16.75
C LEU A 38 103.18 -12.03 17.11
N LEU A 39 103.34 -12.57 18.32
CA LEU A 39 104.59 -13.24 18.73
C LEU A 39 104.80 -14.55 17.97
N ASP A 40 103.75 -15.33 17.71
CA ASP A 40 103.87 -16.53 16.87
C ASP A 40 104.16 -16.17 15.41
N ALA A 41 103.54 -15.12 14.87
CA ALA A 41 103.86 -14.63 13.54
C ALA A 41 105.29 -14.07 13.46
N HIS A 42 105.74 -13.32 14.48
CA HIS A 42 107.11 -12.83 14.56
C HIS A 42 108.11 -13.96 14.75
N ARG A 43 107.77 -14.99 15.53
CA ARG A 43 108.59 -16.19 15.68
C ARG A 43 108.68 -16.93 14.34
N GLN A 44 107.58 -17.12 13.63
CA GLN A 44 107.57 -17.74 12.30
C GLN A 44 108.46 -16.99 11.32
N LEU A 45 108.38 -15.66 11.29
CA LEU A 45 109.23 -14.80 10.45
C LEU A 45 110.70 -14.78 10.92
N ALA A 46 110.95 -14.79 12.24
CA ALA A 46 112.30 -14.86 12.80
C ALA A 46 112.95 -16.25 12.63
N THR A 47 112.15 -17.29 12.39
CA THR A 47 112.60 -18.66 12.07
C THR A 47 112.63 -18.97 10.57
N GLU A 48 112.53 -17.95 9.70
CA GLU A 48 112.94 -18.08 8.28
C GLU A 48 114.46 -18.30 8.19
N GLY A 49 114.85 -19.54 8.43
CA GLY A 49 116.24 -20.01 8.42
C GLY A 49 116.39 -21.52 8.60
N GLU A 50 115.42 -22.26 9.14
CA GLU A 50 115.51 -23.74 9.20
C GLU A 50 114.13 -24.40 9.40
N PRO A 51 113.74 -25.43 8.62
CA PRO A 51 112.44 -26.08 8.78
C PRO A 51 112.51 -27.19 9.84
N ILE A 52 111.72 -27.04 10.91
CA ILE A 52 111.37 -28.13 11.83
C ILE A 52 109.86 -28.36 11.74
N ALA A 53 109.49 -29.60 11.40
CA ALA A 53 108.13 -30.02 11.10
C ALA A 53 107.12 -29.80 12.26
N PRO A 54 105.89 -29.35 11.98
CA PRO A 54 104.82 -29.30 12.96
C PRO A 54 104.12 -30.66 13.07
N SER A 55 103.97 -31.12 14.31
CA SER A 55 103.03 -32.19 14.69
C SER A 55 101.82 -31.53 15.35
N GLY A 56 100.60 -31.87 14.89
CA GLY A 56 99.37 -31.58 15.65
C GLY A 56 98.25 -30.86 14.90
N ASP A 57 97.61 -31.57 13.97
CA ASP A 57 96.15 -31.76 13.88
C ASP A 57 95.23 -30.52 14.01
N SER A 58 94.98 -29.85 12.88
CA SER A 58 93.77 -29.09 12.59
C SER A 58 93.65 -28.90 11.07
N ASP A 59 93.29 -29.98 10.39
CA ASP A 59 92.99 -30.03 8.96
C ASP A 59 91.53 -29.62 8.75
N ASP A 60 91.24 -28.31 8.61
CA ASP A 60 90.25 -27.80 7.64
C ASP A 60 90.24 -26.25 7.56
N SER A 61 91.37 -25.66 7.22
CA SER A 61 91.43 -24.25 6.81
C SER A 61 92.47 -24.12 5.71
N ARG A 62 92.20 -24.81 4.60
CA ARG A 62 92.95 -24.60 3.35
C ARG A 62 92.47 -23.29 2.73
N PRO A 63 93.37 -22.40 2.27
CA PRO A 63 92.94 -21.30 1.41
C PRO A 63 92.34 -21.93 0.16
N VAL A 64 91.04 -21.69 -0.07
CA VAL A 64 90.39 -22.07 -1.32
C VAL A 64 91.20 -21.42 -2.44
N SER A 65 91.80 -22.25 -3.28
CA SER A 65 92.60 -21.81 -4.40
C SER A 65 91.70 -21.14 -5.45
N GLU A 66 92.25 -20.19 -6.21
CA GLU A 66 91.55 -19.56 -7.33
C GLU A 66 90.98 -20.61 -8.29
N ALA A 67 91.73 -21.70 -8.50
CA ALA A 67 91.30 -22.87 -9.27
C ALA A 67 90.07 -23.59 -8.70
N GLU A 68 89.90 -23.68 -7.38
CA GLU A 68 88.71 -24.29 -6.74
C GLU A 68 87.49 -23.35 -6.82
N LEU A 69 87.69 -22.03 -6.83
CA LEU A 69 86.61 -21.08 -7.09
C LEU A 69 86.18 -21.10 -8.55
N ASP A 70 87.14 -21.18 -9.47
CA ASP A 70 86.87 -21.32 -10.91
C ASP A 70 86.10 -22.61 -11.19
N GLU A 71 86.50 -23.75 -10.59
CA GLU A 71 85.76 -25.01 -10.74
C GLU A 71 84.33 -24.92 -10.18
N ARG A 72 84.13 -24.20 -9.07
CA ARG A 72 82.79 -23.96 -8.49
C ARG A 72 81.96 -23.01 -9.33
N LEU A 73 82.57 -21.99 -9.93
CA LEU A 73 81.93 -21.07 -10.85
C LEU A 73 81.53 -21.79 -12.13
N ASP A 74 82.44 -22.58 -12.73
CA ASP A 74 82.16 -23.40 -13.90
C ASP A 74 81.02 -24.40 -13.62
N THR A 75 81.02 -25.02 -12.44
CA THR A 75 79.93 -25.93 -12.02
C THR A 75 78.61 -25.19 -11.83
N LEU A 76 78.64 -23.99 -11.24
CA LEU A 76 77.45 -23.18 -11.04
C LEU A 76 76.89 -22.65 -12.36
N GLU A 77 77.75 -22.18 -13.25
CA GLU A 77 77.40 -21.74 -14.60
C GLU A 77 76.78 -22.88 -15.39
N ALA A 78 77.38 -24.08 -15.37
CA ALA A 78 76.82 -25.27 -15.99
C ALA A 78 75.44 -25.65 -15.40
N THR A 79 75.28 -25.54 -14.07
CA THR A 79 74.00 -25.80 -13.40
C THR A 79 72.95 -24.76 -13.77
N ILE A 80 73.32 -23.48 -13.84
CA ILE A 80 72.43 -22.39 -14.24
C ILE A 80 71.98 -22.59 -15.68
N ASP A 81 72.90 -22.94 -16.59
CA ASP A 81 72.57 -23.22 -17.99
C ASP A 81 71.61 -24.41 -18.13
N GLU A 82 71.82 -25.47 -17.34
CA GLU A 82 70.91 -26.62 -17.30
C GLU A 82 69.51 -26.22 -16.80
N LEU A 83 69.43 -25.46 -15.71
CA LEU A 83 68.16 -24.98 -15.14
C LEU A 83 67.43 -24.02 -16.09
N ILE A 84 68.15 -23.12 -16.77
CA ILE A 84 67.58 -22.23 -17.77
C ILE A 84 67.01 -23.04 -18.94
N GLU A 85 67.73 -24.07 -19.39
CA GLU A 85 67.27 -24.94 -20.46
C GLU A 85 66.05 -25.78 -20.04
N ASP A 86 65.98 -26.25 -18.79
CA ASP A 86 64.81 -26.94 -18.25
C ASP A 86 63.58 -26.03 -18.14
N VAL A 87 63.74 -24.83 -17.58
CA VAL A 87 62.66 -23.82 -17.53
C VAL A 87 62.19 -23.45 -18.94
N ARG A 88 63.12 -23.28 -19.88
CA ARG A 88 62.79 -23.01 -21.29
C ARG A 88 61.96 -24.14 -21.89
N LYS A 89 62.38 -25.41 -21.71
CA LYS A 89 61.61 -26.58 -22.14
C LYS A 89 60.22 -26.60 -21.51
N ARG A 90 60.12 -26.32 -20.21
CA ARG A 90 58.85 -26.31 -19.48
C ARG A 90 57.92 -25.20 -19.95
N VAL A 91 58.42 -23.99 -20.19
CA VAL A 91 57.64 -22.86 -20.71
C VAL A 91 57.17 -23.14 -22.14
N ILE A 92 58.03 -23.71 -22.99
CA ILE A 92 57.64 -24.11 -24.35
C ILE A 92 56.56 -25.20 -24.30
N GLN A 93 56.71 -26.19 -23.42
CA GLN A 93 55.71 -27.22 -23.21
C GLN A 93 54.39 -26.62 -22.73
N LEU A 94 54.41 -25.78 -21.69
CA LEU A 94 53.21 -25.15 -21.15
C LEU A 94 52.52 -24.26 -22.18
N LYS A 95 53.30 -23.50 -22.96
CA LYS A 95 52.77 -22.71 -24.09
C LYS A 95 52.10 -23.63 -25.10
N ARG A 96 52.75 -24.71 -25.53
CA ARG A 96 52.17 -25.66 -26.49
C ARG A 96 50.90 -26.33 -25.95
N GLU A 97 50.91 -26.74 -24.69
CA GLU A 97 49.74 -27.31 -24.02
C GLU A 97 48.61 -26.28 -23.90
N THR A 98 48.93 -25.02 -23.64
CA THR A 98 47.96 -23.93 -23.52
C THR A 98 47.41 -23.53 -24.89
N ASP A 99 48.26 -23.34 -25.90
CA ASP A 99 47.88 -23.06 -27.29
C ASP A 99 47.05 -24.23 -27.88
N THR A 100 47.29 -25.47 -27.44
CA THR A 100 46.46 -26.63 -27.80
C THR A 100 45.09 -26.61 -27.11
N LYS A 101 45.04 -26.19 -25.84
CA LYS A 101 43.79 -26.12 -25.07
C LYS A 101 42.92 -24.93 -25.46
N ALA A 102 43.53 -23.82 -25.85
CA ALA A 102 42.87 -22.62 -26.30
C ALA A 102 43.81 -21.92 -27.29
N SER A 103 43.59 -22.17 -28.59
CA SER A 103 44.28 -21.42 -29.64
C SER A 103 44.05 -19.92 -29.41
N ARG A 104 45.01 -19.08 -29.79
CA ARG A 104 44.86 -17.62 -29.78
C ARG A 104 43.72 -17.13 -30.66
N GLU A 105 43.32 -17.96 -31.61
CA GLU A 105 42.21 -17.73 -32.53
C GLU A 105 40.98 -18.57 -32.16
N HIS A 106 40.97 -19.23 -30.99
CA HIS A 106 39.81 -19.97 -30.53
C HIS A 106 38.66 -19.00 -30.33
N ASP A 107 37.54 -19.32 -30.96
CA ASP A 107 36.37 -18.49 -30.89
C ASP A 107 35.24 -19.14 -30.09
N HIS A 108 34.42 -18.32 -29.44
CA HIS A 108 33.32 -18.78 -28.59
C HIS A 108 31.98 -18.57 -29.27
N GLU A 109 31.77 -19.25 -30.41
CA GLU A 109 30.55 -19.14 -31.21
C GLU A 109 29.29 -19.44 -30.38
N GLU A 110 29.31 -20.48 -29.54
CA GLU A 110 28.19 -20.80 -28.64
C GLU A 110 27.85 -19.65 -27.68
N LEU A 111 28.86 -18.91 -27.18
CA LEU A 111 28.61 -17.76 -26.32
C LEU A 111 27.99 -16.60 -27.11
N ARG A 112 28.41 -16.39 -28.36
CA ARG A 112 27.80 -15.38 -29.24
C ARG A 112 26.36 -15.73 -29.58
N GLU A 113 26.10 -16.95 -30.02
CA GLU A 113 24.72 -17.40 -30.29
C GLU A 113 23.82 -17.27 -29.06
N ARG A 114 24.36 -17.51 -27.86
CA ARG A 114 23.64 -17.28 -26.60
C ARG A 114 23.40 -15.81 -26.32
N LEU A 115 24.38 -14.94 -26.58
CA LEU A 115 24.22 -13.49 -26.45
C LEU A 115 23.18 -12.97 -27.44
N ASP A 116 23.28 -13.31 -28.73
CA ASP A 116 22.32 -12.90 -29.76
C ASP A 116 20.89 -13.36 -29.40
N ARG A 117 20.74 -14.57 -28.85
CA ARG A 117 19.45 -15.07 -28.37
C ARG A 117 18.93 -14.28 -27.17
N VAL A 118 19.81 -13.89 -26.24
CA VAL A 118 19.43 -13.07 -25.09
C VAL A 118 19.04 -11.67 -25.56
N GLU A 119 19.80 -11.06 -26.46
CA GLU A 119 19.50 -9.76 -27.07
C GLU A 119 18.15 -9.78 -27.79
N GLY A 120 17.87 -10.82 -28.58
CA GLY A 120 16.56 -11.00 -29.22
C GLY A 120 15.41 -11.10 -28.20
N ARG A 121 15.60 -11.86 -27.11
CA ARG A 121 14.60 -11.97 -26.04
C ARG A 121 14.38 -10.66 -25.28
N VAL A 122 15.43 -9.85 -25.12
CA VAL A 122 15.33 -8.52 -24.49
C VAL A 122 14.53 -7.60 -25.40
N ALA A 123 14.86 -7.54 -26.69
CA ALA A 123 14.12 -6.73 -27.66
C ALA A 123 12.63 -7.14 -27.74
N ASP A 124 12.34 -8.44 -27.75
CA ASP A 124 10.95 -8.94 -27.72
C ASP A 124 10.22 -8.53 -26.43
N ALA A 125 10.89 -8.63 -25.28
CA ALA A 125 10.31 -8.25 -23.99
C ALA A 125 10.07 -6.73 -23.88
N GLU A 126 10.98 -5.92 -24.41
CA GLU A 126 10.82 -4.46 -24.50
C GLU A 126 9.60 -4.10 -25.35
N GLY A 127 9.47 -4.70 -26.55
CA GLY A 127 8.29 -4.49 -27.39
C GLY A 127 6.98 -4.95 -26.75
N GLN A 128 7.00 -6.03 -25.98
CA GLN A 128 5.83 -6.48 -25.20
C GLN A 128 5.48 -5.51 -24.07
N ALA A 129 6.49 -4.96 -23.38
CA ALA A 129 6.30 -3.99 -22.30
C ALA A 129 5.73 -2.68 -22.83
N GLU A 130 6.25 -2.18 -23.97
CA GLU A 130 5.71 -1.00 -24.65
C GLU A 130 4.25 -1.20 -25.04
N SER A 131 3.92 -2.31 -25.71
CA SER A 131 2.53 -2.63 -26.07
C SER A 131 1.62 -2.79 -24.85
N ALA A 132 2.14 -3.33 -23.74
CA ALA A 132 1.38 -3.42 -22.50
C ALA A 132 1.11 -2.06 -21.87
N ALA A 133 2.09 -1.15 -21.90
CA ALA A 133 1.94 0.21 -21.40
C ALA A 133 0.94 1.02 -22.23
N GLU A 134 0.96 0.88 -23.56
CA GLU A 134 -0.04 1.50 -24.46
C GLU A 134 -1.45 0.99 -24.13
N ARG A 135 -1.64 -0.34 -24.04
CA ARG A 135 -2.93 -0.94 -23.68
C ARG A 135 -3.43 -0.50 -22.30
N ALA A 136 -2.52 -0.33 -21.33
CA ALA A 136 -2.88 0.16 -20.01
C ALA A 136 -3.36 1.62 -20.08
N THR A 137 -2.64 2.48 -20.83
CA THR A 137 -3.01 3.89 -21.02
C THR A 137 -4.37 4.03 -21.73
N ASP A 138 -4.62 3.21 -22.75
CA ASP A 138 -5.91 3.16 -23.45
C ASP A 138 -7.03 2.69 -22.54
N ALA A 139 -6.78 1.67 -21.70
CA ALA A 139 -7.75 1.17 -20.74
C ALA A 139 -8.07 2.23 -19.67
N GLU A 140 -7.06 2.89 -19.11
CA GLU A 140 -7.24 4.00 -18.15
C GLU A 140 -8.08 5.13 -18.75
N SER A 141 -7.77 5.53 -19.99
CA SER A 141 -8.53 6.57 -20.70
C SER A 141 -9.97 6.14 -20.96
N SER A 142 -10.20 4.88 -21.34
CA SER A 142 -11.54 4.34 -21.59
C SER A 142 -12.37 4.26 -20.31
N VAL A 143 -11.74 3.86 -19.20
CA VAL A 143 -12.37 3.78 -17.88
C VAL A 143 -12.72 5.18 -17.38
N ALA A 144 -11.80 6.14 -17.47
CA ALA A 144 -12.05 7.53 -17.07
C ALA A 144 -13.21 8.14 -17.86
N ALA A 145 -13.21 8.00 -19.20
CA ALA A 145 -14.30 8.47 -20.04
C ALA A 145 -15.64 7.78 -19.72
N GLY A 146 -15.61 6.49 -19.36
CA GLY A 146 -16.79 5.75 -18.91
C GLY A 146 -17.37 6.33 -17.62
N PHE A 147 -16.53 6.58 -16.61
CA PHE A 147 -16.97 7.19 -15.35
C PHE A 147 -17.55 8.58 -15.54
N GLU A 148 -16.90 9.46 -16.32
CA GLU A 148 -17.43 10.79 -16.63
C GLU A 148 -18.82 10.71 -17.28
N ASN A 149 -19.03 9.78 -18.21
CA ASN A 149 -20.33 9.57 -18.83
C ASN A 149 -21.39 9.06 -17.85
N TYR A 150 -21.03 8.13 -16.97
CA TYR A 150 -21.95 7.65 -15.94
C TYR A 150 -22.33 8.73 -14.94
N GLU A 151 -21.37 9.56 -14.49
CA GLU A 151 -21.63 10.69 -13.61
C GLU A 151 -22.58 11.71 -14.24
N GLU A 152 -22.42 12.01 -15.53
CA GLU A 152 -23.33 12.88 -16.28
C GLU A 152 -24.76 12.28 -16.32
N ILE A 153 -24.88 10.99 -16.65
CA ILE A 153 -26.17 10.31 -16.71
C ILE A 153 -26.83 10.28 -15.33
N LEU A 154 -26.09 9.93 -14.27
CA LEU A 154 -26.63 9.87 -12.92
C LEU A 154 -27.06 11.26 -12.43
N THR A 155 -26.27 12.29 -12.71
CA THR A 155 -26.63 13.68 -12.38
C THR A 155 -27.94 14.06 -13.06
N TYR A 156 -28.06 13.81 -14.37
CA TYR A 156 -29.28 14.08 -15.12
C TYR A 156 -30.49 13.30 -14.56
N LEU A 157 -30.32 12.01 -14.26
CA LEU A 157 -31.40 11.18 -13.71
C LEU A 157 -31.85 11.65 -12.33
N THR A 158 -30.91 12.04 -11.46
CA THR A 158 -31.23 12.59 -10.14
C THR A 158 -31.95 13.93 -10.27
N GLU A 159 -31.44 14.86 -11.08
CA GLU A 159 -32.09 16.15 -11.33
C GLU A 159 -33.51 16.00 -11.91
N GLU A 160 -33.70 15.09 -12.87
CA GLU A 160 -35.03 14.83 -13.43
C GLU A 160 -35.97 14.15 -12.41
N THR A 161 -35.44 13.29 -11.54
CA THR A 161 -36.23 12.64 -10.48
C THR A 161 -36.70 13.66 -9.45
N ASP A 162 -35.81 14.55 -9.00
CA ASP A 162 -36.16 15.64 -8.07
C ASP A 162 -37.23 16.55 -8.68
N LEU A 163 -37.07 16.91 -9.96
CA LEU A 163 -38.06 17.70 -10.69
C LEU A 163 -39.43 17.00 -10.81
N LEU A 164 -39.43 15.68 -10.99
CA LEU A 164 -40.67 14.89 -11.04
C LEU A 164 -41.32 14.79 -9.67
N ALA A 165 -40.54 14.64 -8.59
CA ALA A 165 -41.02 14.66 -7.22
C ALA A 165 -41.70 16.00 -6.90
N ASP A 166 -41.04 17.12 -7.19
CA ASP A 166 -41.59 18.48 -7.02
C ASP A 166 -42.93 18.66 -7.76
N ARG A 167 -43.01 18.15 -9.00
CA ARG A 167 -44.25 18.21 -9.79
C ARG A 167 -45.35 17.33 -9.23
N ALA A 168 -45.01 16.13 -8.75
CA ALA A 168 -45.96 15.23 -8.12
C ALA A 168 -46.56 15.86 -6.86
N ASP A 169 -45.72 16.49 -6.06
CA ASP A 169 -46.09 17.26 -4.87
C ASP A 169 -47.07 18.40 -5.17
N ILE A 170 -46.77 19.19 -6.21
CA ILE A 170 -47.66 20.28 -6.65
C ILE A 170 -49.00 19.71 -7.11
N LEU A 171 -48.99 18.60 -7.86
CA LEU A 171 -50.22 17.96 -8.32
C LEU A 171 -51.03 17.36 -7.17
N ALA A 172 -50.37 16.74 -6.19
CA ALA A 172 -51.04 16.20 -5.01
C ALA A 172 -51.77 17.31 -4.25
N ARG A 173 -51.08 18.42 -3.95
CA ARG A 173 -51.67 19.60 -3.31
C ARG A 173 -52.84 20.16 -4.12
N ALA A 174 -52.68 20.32 -5.44
CA ALA A 174 -53.75 20.80 -6.31
C ALA A 174 -54.98 19.86 -6.35
N VAL A 175 -54.77 18.55 -6.26
CA VAL A 175 -55.86 17.56 -6.20
C VAL A 175 -56.59 17.61 -4.85
N ILE A 176 -55.85 17.76 -3.75
CA ILE A 176 -56.43 17.93 -2.41
C ILE A 176 -57.27 19.22 -2.35
N ASP A 177 -56.74 20.34 -2.85
CA ASP A 177 -57.45 21.62 -2.92
C ASP A 177 -58.75 21.49 -3.76
N LEU A 178 -58.65 20.86 -4.94
CA LEU A 178 -59.81 20.64 -5.80
C LEU A 178 -60.86 19.77 -5.11
N ARG A 179 -60.44 18.74 -4.38
CA ARG A 179 -61.34 17.86 -3.64
C ARG A 179 -62.07 18.64 -2.54
N SER A 180 -61.34 19.43 -1.75
CA SER A 180 -61.92 20.26 -0.68
C SER A 180 -62.94 21.27 -1.21
N GLU A 181 -62.64 21.91 -2.34
CA GLU A 181 -63.57 22.82 -3.03
C GLU A 181 -64.83 22.08 -3.51
N VAL A 182 -64.67 20.88 -4.10
CA VAL A 182 -65.81 20.05 -4.54
C VAL A 182 -66.68 19.63 -3.35
N GLU A 183 -66.08 19.21 -2.24
CA GLU A 183 -66.80 18.83 -1.02
C GLU A 183 -67.56 20.03 -0.44
N THR A 184 -66.94 21.21 -0.42
CA THR A 184 -67.61 22.45 0.02
C THR A 184 -68.81 22.79 -0.85
N VAL A 185 -68.65 22.73 -2.18
CA VAL A 185 -69.75 22.96 -3.14
C VAL A 185 -70.84 21.91 -3.00
N ALA A 186 -70.48 20.64 -2.80
CA ALA A 186 -71.42 19.55 -2.60
C ALA A 186 -72.21 19.69 -1.29
N ALA A 187 -71.54 20.07 -0.19
CA ALA A 187 -72.17 20.32 1.10
C ALA A 187 -73.16 21.50 1.04
N GLU A 188 -72.77 22.61 0.39
CA GLU A 188 -73.66 23.75 0.13
C GLU A 188 -74.90 23.33 -0.67
N ARG A 189 -74.70 22.49 -1.69
CA ARG A 189 -75.80 21.97 -2.51
C ARG A 189 -76.72 21.07 -1.70
N ALA A 190 -76.17 20.13 -0.92
CA ALA A 190 -76.93 19.22 -0.08
C ALA A 190 -77.75 19.98 0.98
N ARG A 191 -77.19 21.03 1.60
CA ARG A 191 -77.94 21.91 2.53
C ARG A 191 -79.16 22.55 1.86
N ARG A 192 -78.98 23.10 0.65
CA ARG A 192 -80.07 23.72 -0.12
C ARG A 192 -81.13 22.70 -0.53
N GLU A 193 -80.71 21.51 -0.96
CA GLU A 193 -81.62 20.42 -1.34
C GLU A 193 -82.44 19.94 -0.14
N ALA A 194 -81.84 19.76 1.03
CA ALA A 194 -82.52 19.39 2.27
C ALA A 194 -83.59 20.43 2.67
N VAL A 195 -83.26 21.72 2.66
CA VAL A 195 -84.23 22.80 2.94
C VAL A 195 -85.38 22.80 1.92
N ASN A 196 -85.06 22.61 0.64
CA ASN A 196 -86.08 22.55 -0.39
C ASN A 196 -87.01 21.35 -0.21
N GLU A 197 -86.49 20.21 0.24
CA GLU A 197 -87.30 19.02 0.51
C GLU A 197 -88.23 19.23 1.70
N LEU A 198 -87.74 19.81 2.81
CA LEU A 198 -88.58 20.17 3.96
C LEU A 198 -89.71 21.13 3.56
N LYS A 199 -89.40 22.14 2.73
CA LYS A 199 -90.40 23.08 2.19
C LYS A 199 -91.42 22.39 1.30
N ARG A 200 -91.00 21.42 0.47
CA ARG A 200 -91.92 20.62 -0.37
C ARG A 200 -92.81 19.72 0.48
N ALA A 201 -92.26 19.01 1.46
CA ALA A 201 -93.00 18.14 2.37
C ALA A 201 -94.05 18.94 3.16
N ALA A 202 -93.66 20.09 3.71
CA ALA A 202 -94.57 21.00 4.39
C ALA A 202 -95.70 21.51 3.47
N ASN A 203 -95.37 21.87 2.22
CA ASN A 203 -96.37 22.29 1.24
C ASN A 203 -97.37 21.17 0.92
N GLN A 204 -96.88 19.95 0.67
CA GLN A 204 -97.71 18.77 0.41
C GLN A 204 -98.67 18.44 1.56
N GLN A 205 -98.23 18.66 2.81
CA GLN A 205 -99.02 18.42 4.02
C GLN A 205 -99.86 19.63 4.48
N GLY A 206 -99.73 20.79 3.81
CA GLY A 206 -100.45 22.03 4.18
C GLY A 206 -99.95 22.69 5.46
N VAL A 207 -98.71 22.42 5.88
CA VAL A 207 -98.09 22.94 7.09
C VAL A 207 -97.29 24.21 6.77
N ARG A 208 -97.51 25.30 7.52
CA ARG A 208 -96.73 26.55 7.44
C ARG A 208 -95.77 26.71 8.60
N THR A 209 -96.24 26.39 9.79
CA THR A 209 -95.50 26.50 11.04
C THR A 209 -95.57 25.15 11.76
N ALA A 210 -94.43 24.72 12.27
CA ALA A 210 -94.27 23.49 13.04
C ALA A 210 -93.31 23.71 14.21
N ASP A 211 -93.48 22.93 15.27
CA ASP A 211 -92.65 23.00 16.46
C ASP A 211 -91.48 22.01 16.33
N CYS A 212 -90.27 22.44 16.65
CA CYS A 212 -89.09 21.58 16.66
C CYS A 212 -89.27 20.43 17.66
N ASP A 213 -89.03 19.18 17.26
CA ASP A 213 -89.17 18.02 18.14
C ASP A 213 -88.21 18.09 19.35
N ALA A 214 -86.98 18.57 19.14
CA ALA A 214 -85.95 18.63 20.20
C ALA A 214 -86.17 19.74 21.25
N CYS A 215 -86.58 20.95 20.84
CA CYS A 215 -86.67 22.10 21.75
C CYS A 215 -88.06 22.75 21.83
N SER A 216 -89.03 22.24 21.07
CA SER A 216 -90.41 22.74 21.00
C SER A 216 -90.55 24.21 20.56
N ALA A 217 -89.50 24.82 19.99
CA ALA A 217 -89.59 26.16 19.42
C ALA A 217 -90.41 26.14 18.12
N SER A 218 -91.29 27.12 17.94
CA SER A 218 -92.13 27.25 16.74
C SER A 218 -91.35 27.89 15.59
N VAL A 219 -91.30 27.22 14.44
CA VAL A 219 -90.50 27.62 13.27
C VAL A 219 -91.38 27.76 12.03
N ASP A 220 -91.22 28.86 11.30
CA ASP A 220 -91.83 29.04 9.97
C ASP A 220 -90.98 28.33 8.92
N ILE A 221 -91.53 27.25 8.34
CA ILE A 221 -90.81 26.38 7.41
C ILE A 221 -90.47 27.13 6.10
N ALA A 222 -91.27 28.11 5.69
CA ALA A 222 -91.02 28.87 4.47
C ALA A 222 -89.78 29.78 4.58
N LEU A 223 -89.47 30.24 5.80
CA LEU A 223 -88.34 31.13 6.10
C LEU A 223 -87.02 30.40 6.36
N LEU A 224 -87.01 29.06 6.39
CA LEU A 224 -85.78 28.30 6.58
C LEU A 224 -84.77 28.54 5.46
N THR A 225 -83.55 28.89 5.82
CA THR A 225 -82.37 28.99 4.94
C THR A 225 -81.42 27.82 5.10
N GLU A 226 -81.48 27.13 6.24
CA GLU A 226 -80.67 25.98 6.60
C GLU A 226 -81.56 24.86 7.15
N PRO A 227 -81.13 23.59 7.05
CA PRO A 227 -81.92 22.44 7.52
C PRO A 227 -81.77 22.21 9.04
N HIS A 228 -81.55 23.27 9.82
CA HIS A 228 -81.34 23.20 11.26
C HIS A 228 -82.30 24.14 12.00
N CYS A 229 -82.61 23.81 13.25
CA CYS A 229 -83.39 24.67 14.11
C CYS A 229 -82.61 25.96 14.45
N PRO A 230 -83.20 27.15 14.25
CA PRO A 230 -82.53 28.43 14.57
C PRO A 230 -82.35 28.70 16.06
N GLN A 231 -82.82 27.80 16.94
CA GLN A 231 -82.69 27.93 18.39
C GLN A 231 -81.78 26.88 19.02
N CYS A 232 -81.93 25.60 18.66
CA CYS A 232 -81.12 24.52 19.23
C CYS A 232 -80.13 23.89 18.23
N THR A 233 -80.10 24.35 16.98
CA THR A 233 -79.20 23.88 15.92
C THR A 233 -79.41 22.42 15.50
N GLU A 234 -80.40 21.74 16.08
CA GLU A 234 -80.74 20.38 15.73
C GLU A 234 -81.21 20.26 14.27
N ARG A 235 -80.76 19.22 13.55
CA ARG A 235 -81.07 19.04 12.13
C ARG A 235 -82.48 18.51 11.93
N PHE A 236 -83.19 19.06 10.96
CA PHE A 236 -84.50 18.58 10.53
C PHE A 236 -84.38 17.48 9.47
N VAL A 237 -85.13 16.39 9.65
CA VAL A 237 -85.17 15.25 8.72
C VAL A 237 -86.49 15.16 7.97
N ASP A 238 -87.61 15.53 8.59
CA ASP A 238 -88.93 15.52 7.95
C ASP A 238 -89.92 16.47 8.66
N VAL A 239 -91.11 16.61 8.08
CA VAL A 239 -92.25 17.36 8.63
C VAL A 239 -93.41 16.39 8.83
N SER A 240 -93.96 16.32 10.03
CA SER A 240 -95.18 15.56 10.30
C SER A 240 -96.35 16.47 10.68
N ALA A 241 -97.45 16.32 9.97
CA ALA A 241 -98.71 16.99 10.29
C ALA A 241 -99.35 16.41 11.56
N GLY A 242 -99.80 17.30 12.45
CA GLY A 242 -100.49 16.89 13.66
C GLY A 242 -101.81 16.17 13.36
N ALA A 243 -102.00 14.96 13.90
CA ALA A 243 -103.26 14.23 13.76
C ALA A 243 -104.38 14.93 14.56
N ARG A 244 -105.40 15.47 13.86
CA ARG A 244 -106.73 15.96 14.33
C ARG A 244 -106.80 16.69 15.68
N PHE A 245 -107.27 17.94 15.62
CA PHE A 245 -107.80 18.83 16.68
C PHE A 245 -106.96 19.13 17.94
N PHE A 246 -105.91 18.37 18.29
CA PHE A 246 -105.11 18.64 19.50
C PHE A 246 -103.59 18.40 19.39
N LYS A 247 -103.05 17.94 18.25
CA LYS A 247 -101.60 17.76 18.10
C LYS A 247 -100.98 18.87 17.23
N PRO A 248 -99.88 19.51 17.67
CA PRO A 248 -99.14 20.47 16.84
C PRO A 248 -98.47 19.74 15.66
N ASN A 249 -98.15 20.49 14.60
CA ASN A 249 -97.26 19.99 13.55
C ASN A 249 -95.84 19.97 14.10
N VAL A 250 -95.07 18.94 13.77
CA VAL A 250 -93.74 18.73 14.32
C VAL A 250 -92.71 18.70 13.20
N LEU A 251 -91.59 19.39 13.41
CA LEU A 251 -90.37 19.23 12.62
C LEU A 251 -89.55 18.13 13.26
N GLU A 252 -89.49 16.98 12.60
CA GLU A 252 -88.78 15.82 13.10
C GLU A 252 -87.28 16.09 13.03
N THR A 253 -86.61 15.86 14.14
CA THR A 253 -85.17 16.04 14.26
C THR A 253 -84.46 14.69 14.35
N GLY A 254 -83.29 14.60 13.74
CA GLY A 254 -82.45 13.41 13.84
C GLY A 254 -81.26 13.45 12.90
N ASP A 255 -80.39 12.45 13.06
CA ASP A 255 -79.28 12.26 12.13
C ASP A 255 -79.80 11.66 10.82
N PRO A 256 -79.36 12.18 9.66
CA PRO A 256 -79.63 11.51 8.39
C PRO A 256 -79.05 10.09 8.47
N PRO A 257 -79.71 9.08 7.87
CA PRO A 257 -79.17 7.73 7.85
C PRO A 257 -77.75 7.79 7.27
N ALA A 258 -76.78 7.27 8.02
CA ALA A 258 -75.37 7.31 7.64
C ALA A 258 -75.23 6.75 6.22
N LEU A 259 -74.92 7.64 5.27
CA LEU A 259 -74.49 7.22 3.96
C LEU A 259 -73.08 6.66 4.19
N THR A 260 -72.95 5.34 4.10
CA THR A 260 -71.69 4.60 4.13
C THR A 260 -70.69 5.28 3.20
N GLY A 261 -69.71 6.00 3.75
CA GLY A 261 -68.64 6.59 2.96
C GLY A 261 -68.13 7.96 3.42
N THR A 262 -68.71 8.59 4.44
CA THR A 262 -68.19 9.89 4.95
C THR A 262 -67.17 9.71 6.08
N ASP A 263 -67.35 8.73 6.95
CA ASP A 263 -66.43 8.50 8.09
C ASP A 263 -65.04 7.98 7.64
N GLU A 264 -64.95 7.26 6.52
CA GLU A 264 -63.65 6.81 5.95
C GLU A 264 -62.88 7.94 5.24
N GLN A 265 -63.52 9.07 4.92
CA GLN A 265 -62.88 10.14 4.13
C GLN A 265 -62.08 11.13 4.97
N ASP A 266 -62.49 11.38 6.21
CA ASP A 266 -61.74 12.21 7.17
C ASP A 266 -60.46 11.49 7.63
N ASP A 267 -60.51 10.18 7.84
CA ASP A 267 -59.33 9.38 8.20
C ASP A 267 -58.27 9.42 7.09
N LEU A 268 -58.68 9.28 5.82
CA LEU A 268 -57.74 9.31 4.68
C LEU A 268 -57.05 10.67 4.49
N GLY A 269 -57.72 11.77 4.82
CA GLY A 269 -57.13 13.11 4.76
C GLY A 269 -56.02 13.29 5.79
N ALA A 270 -56.27 12.87 7.04
CA ALA A 270 -55.28 12.89 8.10
C ALA A 270 -54.12 11.91 7.85
N GLU A 271 -54.39 10.75 7.25
CA GLU A 271 -53.37 9.76 6.89
C GLU A 271 -52.46 10.24 5.75
N LEU A 272 -53.04 10.94 4.76
CA LEU A 272 -52.29 11.57 3.68
C LEU A 272 -51.40 12.71 4.20
N ASP A 273 -51.95 13.61 5.02
CA ASP A 273 -51.16 14.70 5.62
C ASP A 273 -50.00 14.16 6.46
N ALA A 274 -50.22 13.11 7.25
CA ALA A 274 -49.16 12.45 8.01
C ALA A 274 -48.11 11.79 7.10
N ALA A 275 -48.51 11.18 5.99
CA ALA A 275 -47.60 10.56 5.03
C ALA A 275 -46.67 11.57 4.32
N PHE A 276 -47.13 12.81 4.11
CA PHE A 276 -46.30 13.88 3.53
C PHE A 276 -45.36 14.55 4.55
N GLU A 277 -45.65 14.47 5.85
CA GLU A 277 -44.77 15.00 6.90
C GLU A 277 -43.57 14.08 7.22
N ASP A 278 -43.69 12.76 6.98
CA ASP A 278 -42.65 11.77 7.32
C ASP A 278 -41.48 11.69 6.30
N GLU A 279 -41.62 12.22 5.08
CA GLU A 279 -40.62 12.04 4.01
C GLU A 279 -39.31 12.83 4.20
N GLU A 280 -39.21 13.76 5.17
CA GLU A 280 -37.96 14.51 5.43
C GLU A 280 -36.87 13.66 6.14
N THR A 281 -37.15 12.42 6.56
CA THR A 281 -36.22 11.63 7.40
C THR A 281 -35.86 10.23 6.93
N THR A 282 -36.17 9.85 5.68
CA THR A 282 -35.71 8.55 5.16
C THR A 282 -34.20 8.58 4.92
N GLU A 283 -33.41 8.34 5.97
CA GLU A 283 -31.98 8.10 5.90
C GLU A 283 -31.71 7.02 4.84
N ALA A 284 -30.88 7.36 3.86
CA ALA A 284 -30.49 6.45 2.80
C ALA A 284 -29.92 5.15 3.41
N PRO A 285 -30.31 3.97 2.92
CA PRO A 285 -29.80 2.71 3.44
C PRO A 285 -28.27 2.68 3.32
N GLU A 286 -27.58 2.40 4.43
CA GLU A 286 -26.13 2.22 4.48
C GLU A 286 -25.70 1.16 3.47
N TRP A 287 -24.91 1.57 2.48
CA TRP A 287 -24.37 0.67 1.48
C TRP A 287 -23.20 -0.13 2.07
N GLU A 288 -23.37 -1.44 2.23
CA GLU A 288 -22.28 -2.36 2.56
C GLU A 288 -21.49 -2.73 1.29
N PRO A 289 -20.17 -2.48 1.25
CA PRO A 289 -19.35 -2.84 0.10
C PRO A 289 -19.28 -4.38 -0.05
N PRO A 290 -19.27 -4.90 -1.29
CA PRO A 290 -19.17 -6.34 -1.53
C PRO A 290 -17.82 -6.87 -1.01
N GLY A 291 -17.89 -7.91 -0.18
CA GLY A 291 -16.74 -8.54 0.45
C GLY A 291 -15.69 -9.01 -0.56
N GLU A 292 -14.42 -8.76 -0.25
CA GLU A 292 -13.28 -9.18 -1.06
C GLU A 292 -13.31 -10.70 -1.28
N PRO A 293 -13.12 -11.19 -2.51
CA PRO A 293 -13.00 -12.62 -2.75
C PRO A 293 -11.68 -13.14 -2.18
N ASP A 294 -11.77 -14.16 -1.32
CA ASP A 294 -10.62 -14.90 -0.78
C ASP A 294 -9.74 -15.42 -1.94
N ALA A 295 -8.47 -15.01 -1.91
CA ALA A 295 -7.42 -15.38 -2.86
C ALA A 295 -6.88 -16.81 -2.66
#